data_AF-A0A838JSC0-F1
#
_entry.id   AF-A0A838JSC0-F1
#
_cell.length_a   1.000
_cell.length_b   1.000
_cell.length_c   1.000
_cell.angle_alpha   90.00
_cell.angle_beta   90.00
_cell.angle_gamma   90.00
#
_symmetry.space_group_name_H-M   'P 1'
#
loop_
_entity.id
_entity.type
_entity.pdbx_description
1 polymer ?
#
loop_
_entity_poly.entity_id
_entity_poly.type
_entity_poly.pdbx_seq_one_letter_code
_entity_poly.pdbx_strand_id
1 'polypeptide(L)'
;MPRRVISHPKLPAPMRGGAFSAGVEAPAGRTVYVSGQVSMDAEGNVVGEGDIRRQTETVLEHVKTVVEEAGGGMDDIVKVTVFIRDMGLYDEIHEVRRRYFGEPYP
;
A
#
# COMPACT_ATOMS: atom_id res chain seq x y z
N MET A 1 -13.21 6.25 21.37
CA MET A 1 -13.57 7.02 20.16
C MET A 1 -14.01 6.02 19.08
N PRO A 2 -14.70 6.41 18.00
CA PRO A 2 -14.94 5.51 16.86
C PRO A 2 -13.69 5.40 15.96
N ARG A 3 -13.59 4.33 15.17
CA ARG A 3 -12.52 4.17 14.16
C ARG A 3 -12.57 5.27 13.10
N ARG A 4 -11.43 5.69 12.54
CA ARG A 4 -11.35 6.61 11.39
C ARG A 4 -10.99 5.84 10.11
N VAL A 5 -11.77 6.02 9.05
CA VAL A 5 -11.48 5.44 7.73
C VAL A 5 -10.55 6.37 6.97
N ILE A 6 -9.54 5.82 6.32
CA ILE A 6 -8.60 6.55 5.46
C ILE A 6 -9.03 6.39 4.00
N SER A 7 -9.10 7.52 3.28
CA SER A 7 -9.53 7.59 1.87
C SER A 7 -8.79 8.71 1.15
N HIS A 8 -8.45 8.51 -0.13
CA HIS A 8 -7.79 9.52 -0.96
C HIS A 8 -8.14 9.31 -2.44
N PRO A 9 -8.27 10.37 -3.27
CA PRO A 9 -8.63 10.24 -4.69
C PRO A 9 -7.65 9.43 -5.55
N LYS A 10 -6.37 9.35 -5.14
CA LYS A 10 -5.35 8.54 -5.84
C LYS A 10 -5.45 7.05 -5.52
N LEU A 11 -6.21 6.65 -4.51
CA LEU A 11 -6.35 5.25 -4.14
C LEU A 11 -7.48 4.63 -4.96
N PRO A 12 -7.30 3.39 -5.44
CA PRO A 12 -8.36 2.70 -6.16
C PRO A 12 -9.58 2.51 -5.26
N ALA A 13 -10.76 2.71 -5.83
CA ALA A 13 -12.00 2.38 -5.15
C ALA A 13 -12.09 0.85 -4.93
N PRO A 14 -12.81 0.38 -3.90
CA PRO A 14 -13.02 -1.06 -3.70
C PRO A 14 -13.60 -1.73 -4.95
N MET A 15 -12.84 -2.66 -5.53
CA MET A 15 -13.26 -3.38 -6.74
C MET A 15 -14.64 -4.02 -6.54
N ARG A 16 -15.54 -3.81 -7.51
CA ARG A 16 -16.90 -4.39 -7.55
C ARG A 16 -17.73 -4.16 -6.29
N GLY A 17 -17.52 -3.04 -5.58
CA GLY A 17 -18.24 -2.75 -4.33
C GLY A 17 -17.79 -3.62 -3.16
N GLY A 18 -16.54 -4.10 -3.18
CA GLY A 18 -15.97 -4.88 -2.09
C GLY A 18 -16.09 -4.17 -0.73
N ALA A 19 -16.42 -4.94 0.31
CA ALA A 19 -16.68 -4.43 1.65
C ALA A 19 -15.39 -4.21 2.46
N PHE A 20 -14.49 -3.34 1.98
CA PHE A 20 -13.24 -2.98 2.67
C PHE A 20 -12.90 -1.49 2.48
N SER A 21 -11.99 -0.98 3.31
CA SER A 21 -11.46 0.39 3.23
C SER A 21 -9.98 0.36 2.86
N ALA A 22 -9.42 1.40 2.24
CA ALA A 22 -8.00 1.43 1.91
C ALA A 22 -7.10 1.41 3.17
N GLY A 23 -7.53 2.08 4.24
CA GLY A 23 -6.95 1.95 5.57
C GLY A 23 -7.92 2.36 6.67
N VAL A 24 -7.63 1.96 7.91
CA VAL A 24 -8.41 2.33 9.10
C VAL A 24 -7.49 2.62 10.28
N GLU A 25 -7.68 3.75 10.93
CA GLU A 25 -7.04 4.09 12.21
C GLU A 25 -7.87 3.53 13.38
N ALA A 26 -7.19 2.84 14.30
CA ALA A 26 -7.82 2.20 15.45
C ALA A 26 -8.24 3.24 16.53
N PRO A 27 -9.41 3.06 17.18
CA PRO A 27 -9.99 4.06 18.09
C PRO A 27 -9.24 4.33 19.42
N ALA A 28 -8.14 3.64 19.70
CA ALA A 28 -7.38 3.74 20.95
C ALA A 28 -5.85 3.75 20.75
N GLY A 29 -5.36 4.12 19.55
CA GLY A 29 -3.92 4.26 19.28
C GLY A 29 -3.64 4.82 17.90
N ARG A 30 -2.37 5.19 17.62
CA ARG A 30 -1.91 5.64 16.29
C ARG A 30 -1.69 4.49 15.29
N THR A 31 -2.30 3.33 15.52
CA THR A 31 -2.13 2.17 14.64
C THR A 31 -3.09 2.26 13.48
N VAL A 32 -2.51 2.30 12.28
CA VAL A 32 -3.24 2.31 11.01
C VAL A 32 -3.09 0.93 10.39
N TYR A 33 -4.22 0.28 10.14
CA TYR A 33 -4.25 -0.94 9.35
C TYR A 33 -4.47 -0.56 7.89
N VAL A 34 -3.43 -0.75 7.06
CA VAL A 34 -3.49 -0.54 5.62
C VAL A 34 -4.00 -1.84 4.98
N SER A 35 -5.07 -1.75 4.19
CA SER A 35 -5.54 -2.90 3.40
C SER A 35 -4.53 -3.26 2.32
N GLY A 36 -4.63 -4.49 1.80
CA GLY A 36 -3.80 -4.93 0.69
C GLY A 36 -3.89 -3.97 -0.49
N GLN A 37 -2.75 -3.43 -0.90
CA GLN A 37 -2.64 -2.55 -2.05
C GLN A 37 -2.26 -3.38 -3.28
N VAL A 38 -2.83 -3.00 -4.43
CA VAL A 38 -2.58 -3.63 -5.73
C VAL A 38 -2.21 -2.56 -6.75
N SER A 39 -1.55 -2.96 -7.84
CA SER A 39 -1.14 -2.06 -8.91
C SER A 39 -2.31 -1.74 -9.85
N MET A 40 -3.22 -0.88 -9.39
CA MET A 40 -4.38 -0.41 -10.16
C MET A 40 -4.52 1.10 -10.09
N ASP A 41 -4.96 1.73 -11.17
CA ASP A 41 -5.34 3.15 -11.16
C ASP A 41 -6.71 3.38 -10.47
N ALA A 42 -7.14 4.64 -10.39
CA ALA A 42 -8.39 5.02 -9.74
C ALA A 42 -9.63 4.43 -10.46
N GLU A 43 -9.49 4.17 -11.76
CA GLU A 43 -10.49 3.57 -12.64
C GLU A 43 -10.51 2.03 -12.55
N GLY A 44 -9.54 1.43 -11.87
CA GLY A 44 -9.44 -0.02 -11.64
C GLY A 44 -8.68 -0.78 -12.74
N ASN A 45 -7.96 -0.09 -13.64
CA ASN A 45 -7.10 -0.73 -14.63
C ASN A 45 -5.76 -1.09 -14.02
N VAL A 46 -5.16 -2.21 -14.48
CA VAL A 46 -3.84 -2.63 -14.00
C VAL A 46 -2.75 -1.69 -14.53
N VAL A 47 -1.93 -1.17 -13.63
CA VAL A 47 -0.77 -0.33 -13.97
C VAL A 47 0.47 -1.21 -14.06
N GLY A 48 1.23 -1.11 -15.17
CA GLY A 48 2.50 -1.84 -15.34
C GLY A 48 2.31 -3.33 -15.67
N GLU A 49 1.36 -3.69 -16.53
CA GLU A 49 1.19 -5.08 -16.98
C GLU A 49 2.51 -5.63 -17.57
N GLY A 50 2.95 -6.80 -17.08
CA GLY A 50 4.24 -7.40 -17.47
C GLY A 50 5.49 -6.77 -16.83
N ASP A 51 5.37 -5.69 -16.05
CA ASP A 51 6.47 -4.99 -15.40
C ASP A 51 6.31 -4.99 -13.87
N ILE A 52 7.03 -5.89 -13.20
CA ILE A 52 6.95 -6.02 -11.74
C ILE A 52 7.53 -4.82 -10.98
N ARG A 53 8.51 -4.11 -11.56
CA ARG A 53 9.08 -2.92 -10.91
C ARG A 53 8.04 -1.81 -10.89
N ARG A 54 7.37 -1.57 -12.01
CA ARG A 54 6.30 -0.57 -12.11
C ARG A 54 5.09 -0.94 -11.24
N GLN A 55 4.76 -2.23 -11.16
CA GLN A 55 3.70 -2.70 -10.25
C GLN A 55 4.05 -2.48 -8.78
N THR A 56 5.28 -2.82 -8.39
CA THR A 56 5.77 -2.64 -7.01
C THR A 56 5.79 -1.15 -6.64
N GLU A 57 6.23 -0.29 -7.55
CA GLU A 57 6.23 1.16 -7.35
C GLU A 57 4.82 1.71 -7.12
N THR A 58 3.87 1.32 -7.98
CA THR A 58 2.46 1.72 -7.83
C THR A 58 1.88 1.30 -6.48
N VAL A 59 2.12 0.04 -6.07
CA VAL A 59 1.68 -0.48 -4.77
C VAL A 59 2.26 0.33 -3.61
N LEU A 60 3.55 0.65 -3.65
CA LEU A 60 4.21 1.42 -2.59
C LEU A 60 3.76 2.88 -2.56
N GLU A 61 3.46 3.50 -3.70
CA GLU A 61 2.85 4.83 -3.75
C GLU A 61 1.45 4.85 -3.13
N HIS A 62 0.65 3.79 -3.32
CA HIS A 62 -0.64 3.66 -2.64
C HIS A 62 -0.46 3.51 -1.13
N VAL A 63 0.46 2.65 -0.68
CA VAL A 63 0.76 2.50 0.76
C VAL A 63 1.18 3.84 1.35
N LYS A 64 2.11 4.54 0.70
CA LYS A 64 2.56 5.87 1.10
C LYS A 64 1.40 6.85 1.23
N THR A 65 0.53 6.91 0.21
CA THR A 65 -0.66 7.76 0.23
C THR A 65 -1.58 7.45 1.42
N VAL A 66 -1.83 6.17 1.74
CA VAL A 66 -2.66 5.80 2.92
C VAL A 66 -2.01 6.26 4.22
N VAL A 67 -0.70 6.10 4.37
CA VAL A 67 0.00 6.44 5.61
C VAL A 67 0.12 7.96 5.78
N GLU A 68 0.40 8.70 4.70
CA GLU A 68 0.44 10.17 4.70
C GLU A 68 -0.94 10.77 5.05
N GLU A 69 -2.03 10.23 4.52
CA GLU A 69 -3.40 10.66 4.88
C GLU A 69 -3.78 10.33 6.33
N ALA A 70 -3.16 9.30 6.90
CA ALA A 70 -3.30 9.01 8.30
C ALA A 70 -2.46 9.96 9.18
N GLY A 71 -1.56 10.75 8.60
CA GLY A 71 -0.67 11.69 9.29
C GLY A 71 0.70 11.11 9.65
N GLY A 72 1.10 9.98 9.06
CA GLY A 72 2.42 9.37 9.24
C GLY A 72 3.28 9.44 7.98
N GLY A 73 4.44 8.80 8.02
CA GLY A 73 5.34 8.60 6.88
C GLY A 73 5.72 7.12 6.68
N MET A 74 6.45 6.83 5.61
CA MET A 74 6.92 5.45 5.32
C MET A 74 7.77 4.85 6.45
N ASP A 75 8.50 5.69 7.19
CA ASP A 75 9.32 5.28 8.34
C ASP A 75 8.50 4.88 9.58
N ASP A 76 7.19 5.20 9.62
CA ASP A 76 6.28 4.77 10.69
C ASP A 76 5.72 3.35 10.48
N ILE A 77 6.00 2.72 9.33
CA ILE A 77 5.55 1.37 9.02
C ILE A 77 6.37 0.39 9.85
N VAL A 78 5.68 -0.52 10.56
CA VAL A 78 6.33 -1.50 11.48
C VAL A 78 6.29 -2.94 10.98
N LYS A 79 5.48 -3.23 9.95
CA LYS A 79 5.33 -4.57 9.37
C LYS A 79 4.75 -4.47 7.96
N VAL A 80 5.32 -5.22 7.01
CA VAL A 80 4.76 -5.41 5.66
C VAL A 80 4.51 -6.89 5.38
N THR A 81 3.36 -7.23 4.81
CA THR A 81 3.08 -8.57 4.25
C THR A 81 2.99 -8.45 2.74
N VAL A 82 3.85 -9.18 2.02
CA VAL A 82 3.93 -9.12 0.55
C VAL A 82 3.44 -10.45 -0.02
N PHE A 83 2.47 -10.38 -0.92
CA PHE A 83 1.98 -11.52 -1.69
C PHE A 83 2.40 -11.35 -3.15
N ILE A 84 3.16 -12.30 -3.67
CA ILE A 84 3.68 -12.29 -5.04
C ILE A 84 3.33 -13.59 -5.73
N ARG A 85 3.13 -13.52 -7.06
CA ARG A 85 2.75 -14.68 -7.87
C ARG A 85 3.94 -15.53 -8.30
N ASP A 86 5.10 -14.91 -8.44
CA ASP A 86 6.33 -15.55 -8.89
C ASP A 86 7.50 -15.09 -8.01
N MET A 87 8.17 -16.06 -7.37
CA MET A 87 9.34 -15.81 -6.54
C MET A 87 10.59 -15.48 -7.36
N GLY A 88 10.62 -15.78 -8.66
CA GLY A 88 11.71 -15.40 -9.56
C GLY A 88 11.89 -13.89 -9.69
N LEU A 89 10.86 -13.10 -9.33
CA LEU A 89 10.86 -11.63 -9.39
C LEU A 89 11.31 -10.97 -8.08
N TYR A 90 11.74 -11.76 -7.08
CA TYR A 90 12.07 -11.29 -5.74
C TYR A 90 13.06 -10.12 -5.74
N ASP A 91 14.14 -10.23 -6.53
CA ASP A 91 15.20 -9.22 -6.55
C ASP A 91 14.72 -7.88 -7.12
N GLU A 92 13.92 -7.93 -8.19
CA GLU A 92 13.35 -6.74 -8.85
C GLU A 92 12.37 -6.00 -7.93
N ILE A 93 11.59 -6.77 -7.16
CA ILE A 93 10.69 -6.22 -6.14
C ILE A 93 11.50 -5.51 -5.04
N HIS A 94 12.56 -6.15 -4.53
CA HIS A 94 13.35 -5.57 -3.45
C HIS A 94 14.23 -4.40 -3.91
N GLU A 95 14.65 -4.38 -5.16
CA GLU A 95 15.26 -3.20 -5.81
C GLU A 95 14.37 -1.97 -5.64
N VAL A 96 13.08 -2.10 -5.97
CA VAL A 96 12.13 -0.99 -5.82
C VAL A 96 11.86 -0.70 -4.34
N ARG A 97 11.63 -1.71 -3.50
CA ARG A 97 11.35 -1.53 -2.06
C ARG A 97 12.44 -0.74 -1.33
N ARG A 98 13.72 -0.96 -1.67
CA ARG A 98 14.85 -0.21 -1.08
C ARG A 98 14.84 1.29 -1.39
N ARG A 99 14.03 1.74 -2.36
CA ARG A 99 13.82 3.17 -2.64
C ARG A 99 12.81 3.82 -1.68
N TYR A 100 11.98 3.02 -1.01
CA TYR A 100 10.87 3.47 -0.17
C TYR A 100 11.09 3.23 1.32
N PHE A 101 11.93 2.25 1.68
CA PHE A 101 12.25 1.91 3.05
C PHE A 101 13.75 2.07 3.30
N GLY A 102 14.11 2.58 4.48
CA GLY A 102 15.48 2.60 5.00
C GLY A 102 15.68 1.58 6.12
N GLU A 103 16.93 1.39 6.56
CA GLU A 103 17.23 0.59 7.75
C GLU A 103 16.94 1.39 9.04
N PRO A 104 16.39 0.74 10.10
CA PRO A 104 15.93 -0.65 10.13
C PRO A 104 14.65 -0.87 9.32
N TYR A 105 14.66 -1.87 8.44
CA TYR A 105 13.50 -2.18 7.59
C TYR A 105 12.33 -2.76 8.41
N PRO A 106 11.07 -2.52 8.00
CA PRO A 106 9.87 -3.13 8.57
C PRO A 106 9.56 -4.57 8.12
#